data_AF-A0A929ZGC9-F1
#
_entry.id   AF-A0A929ZGC9-F1
#
_cell.length_a   1.000
_cell.length_b   1.000
_cell.length_c   1.000
_cell.angle_alpha   90.00
_cell.angle_beta   90.00
_cell.angle_gamma   90.00
#
_symmetry.space_group_name_H-M   'P 1'
#
loop_
_entity.id
_entity.type
_entity.pdbx_description
1 polymer ?
#
loop_
_entity_poly.entity_id
_entity_poly.type
_entity_poly.pdbx_seq_one_letter_code
_entity_poly.pdbx_strand_id
1 'polypeptide(L)'
;NHLGPLTESVSSEIVNSTVFGVPLSHTLRDSWDQPAAVTVFIAAIVLMVVLQFASMRLSFSRNMPDMGDNPMAQSQRSMMYVMPLMFIFSGTFFQMGVVIYTVTASFWALGQSLWTIKVMPTPGSPAYADLLASREAGYQEWAKPYFQNYDRERAALGVAGSDPRVEELNERTLAELRSKAKKQRVASDFPASMTAGEIVTVYRNLATQKWTTLPDEQWMHGLTLAVEKRLAKQEASAQRAELQKQVRDRRTLERESAKASSKNASEASDSASGHGSLSAEEIERRRIERRKARRRGNKR
;
A
#
# COMPACT_ATOMS: atom_id res chain seq x y z
N ASN A 1 -22.84 -11.10 -56.47
CA ASN A 1 -22.24 -9.88 -55.86
C ASN A 1 -21.87 -10.20 -54.41
N HIS A 2 -20.68 -9.85 -53.94
CA HIS A 2 -20.16 -10.19 -52.61
C HIS A 2 -19.49 -8.96 -51.97
N LEU A 3 -19.65 -8.79 -50.66
CA LEU A 3 -18.99 -7.74 -49.88
C LEU A 3 -17.97 -8.43 -48.95
N GLY A 4 -16.72 -8.57 -49.42
CA GLY A 4 -15.70 -9.33 -48.68
C GLY A 4 -16.10 -10.81 -48.50
N PRO A 5 -15.89 -11.41 -47.31
CA PRO A 5 -16.23 -12.82 -47.07
C PRO A 5 -17.76 -13.09 -47.00
N LEU A 6 -18.61 -12.07 -47.05
CA LEU A 6 -20.06 -12.22 -47.09
C LEU A 6 -20.53 -12.40 -48.54
N THR A 7 -20.79 -13.65 -48.91
CA THR A 7 -21.49 -14.00 -50.17
C THR A 7 -23.00 -13.93 -49.98
N GLU A 8 -23.74 -13.84 -51.08
CA GLU A 8 -25.22 -13.84 -51.08
C GLU A 8 -25.81 -15.08 -50.40
N SER A 9 -25.16 -16.24 -50.55
CA SER A 9 -25.52 -17.47 -49.85
C SER A 9 -25.35 -17.33 -48.33
N VAL A 10 -24.21 -16.81 -47.86
CA VAL A 10 -23.93 -16.61 -46.44
C VAL A 10 -24.89 -15.59 -45.83
N SER A 11 -25.20 -14.50 -46.52
CA SER A 11 -26.20 -13.52 -46.08
C SER A 11 -27.59 -14.14 -45.95
N SER A 12 -27.98 -15.01 -46.88
CA SER A 12 -29.27 -15.72 -46.82
C SER A 12 -29.34 -16.71 -45.66
N GLU A 13 -28.23 -17.40 -45.35
CA GLU A 13 -28.13 -18.28 -44.18
C GLU A 13 -28.19 -17.52 -42.85
N ILE A 14 -27.53 -16.36 -42.76
CA ILE A 14 -27.56 -15.51 -41.56
C ILE A 14 -28.98 -14.99 -41.28
N VAL A 15 -29.69 -14.54 -42.31
CA VAL A 15 -31.06 -14.02 -42.16
C VAL A 15 -32.05 -15.12 -41.75
N ASN A 16 -31.88 -16.34 -42.26
CA ASN A 16 -32.73 -17.48 -41.94
C ASN A 16 -32.31 -18.24 -40.68
N SER A 17 -31.25 -17.81 -40.01
CA SER A 17 -30.75 -18.49 -38.81
C SER A 17 -31.74 -18.34 -37.65
N THR A 18 -31.99 -19.46 -36.98
CA THR A 18 -32.96 -19.55 -35.88
C THR A 18 -32.29 -19.99 -34.59
N VAL A 19 -32.81 -19.53 -33.46
CA VAL A 19 -32.42 -19.96 -32.12
C VAL A 19 -33.65 -20.54 -31.44
N PHE A 20 -33.60 -21.82 -31.07
CA PHE A 20 -34.74 -22.57 -30.52
C PHE A 20 -36.03 -22.45 -31.37
N GLY A 21 -35.88 -22.38 -32.70
CA GLY A 21 -36.99 -22.27 -33.64
C GLY A 21 -37.48 -20.84 -33.92
N VAL A 22 -36.87 -19.81 -33.34
CA VAL A 22 -37.22 -18.40 -33.56
C VAL A 22 -36.17 -17.73 -34.47
N PRO A 23 -36.57 -17.08 -35.59
CA PRO A 23 -35.65 -16.31 -36.42
C PRO A 23 -34.95 -15.19 -35.65
N LEU A 24 -33.64 -15.04 -35.86
CA LEU A 24 -32.82 -14.04 -35.15
C LEU A 24 -33.29 -12.59 -35.36
N SER A 25 -33.85 -12.29 -36.53
CA SER A 25 -34.31 -10.97 -36.94
C SER A 25 -35.69 -10.59 -36.40
N HIS A 26 -36.49 -11.58 -35.98
CA HIS A 26 -37.84 -11.33 -35.49
C HIS A 26 -37.81 -10.60 -34.15
N THR A 27 -38.80 -9.75 -33.94
CA THR A 27 -39.12 -9.17 -32.62
C THR A 27 -40.24 -9.96 -31.94
N LEU A 28 -40.47 -9.69 -30.65
CA LEU A 28 -41.59 -10.27 -29.91
C LEU A 28 -42.94 -9.98 -30.58
N ARG A 29 -43.10 -8.79 -31.17
CA ARG A 29 -44.34 -8.37 -31.85
C ARG A 29 -44.60 -9.18 -33.11
N ASP A 30 -43.56 -9.47 -33.88
CA ASP A 30 -43.67 -10.23 -35.13
C ASP A 30 -43.98 -11.72 -34.89
N SER A 31 -43.77 -12.18 -33.66
CA SER A 31 -43.90 -13.58 -33.28
C SER A 31 -45.20 -13.88 -32.52
N TRP A 32 -46.13 -12.91 -32.37
CA TRP A 32 -47.30 -13.03 -31.49
C TRP A 32 -48.21 -14.22 -31.85
N ASP A 33 -48.32 -14.54 -33.13
CA ASP A 33 -49.14 -15.65 -33.63
C ASP A 33 -48.48 -17.03 -33.42
N GLN A 34 -47.23 -17.06 -32.94
CA GLN A 34 -46.46 -18.27 -32.70
C GLN A 34 -46.19 -18.45 -31.19
N PRO A 35 -47.05 -19.19 -30.45
CA PRO A 35 -46.96 -19.28 -28.99
C PRO A 35 -45.62 -19.87 -28.51
N ALA A 36 -45.03 -20.80 -29.27
CA ALA A 36 -43.71 -21.35 -28.97
C ALA A 36 -42.61 -20.27 -29.05
N ALA A 37 -42.64 -19.43 -30.10
CA ALA A 37 -41.66 -18.37 -30.29
C ALA A 37 -41.77 -17.28 -29.22
N VAL A 38 -43.00 -16.87 -28.88
CA VAL A 38 -43.27 -15.94 -27.77
C VAL A 38 -42.71 -16.47 -26.45
N THR A 39 -42.90 -17.76 -26.17
CA THR A 39 -42.42 -18.40 -24.94
C THR A 39 -40.89 -18.34 -24.84
N VAL A 40 -40.18 -18.68 -25.92
CA VAL A 40 -38.72 -18.61 -25.99
C VAL A 40 -38.23 -17.17 -25.79
N PHE A 41 -38.88 -16.20 -26.43
CA PHE A 41 -38.54 -14.78 -26.32
C PHE A 41 -38.69 -14.26 -24.89
N ILE A 42 -39.84 -14.52 -24.26
CA ILE A 42 -40.12 -14.10 -22.89
C ILE A 42 -39.11 -14.75 -21.94
N ALA A 43 -38.83 -16.04 -22.09
CA ALA A 43 -37.83 -16.74 -21.28
C ALA A 43 -36.44 -16.11 -21.42
N ALA A 44 -36.03 -15.75 -22.64
CA ALA A 44 -34.76 -15.10 -22.90
C ALA A 44 -34.68 -13.68 -22.30
N ILE A 45 -35.75 -12.88 -22.38
CA ILE A 45 -35.83 -11.55 -21.76
C ILE A 45 -35.77 -11.66 -20.24
N VAL A 46 -36.55 -12.57 -19.64
CA VAL A 46 -36.51 -12.80 -18.19
C VAL A 46 -35.10 -13.21 -17.76
N LEU A 47 -34.46 -14.13 -18.49
CA LEU A 47 -33.09 -14.57 -18.22
C LEU A 47 -32.09 -13.40 -18.32
N MET A 48 -32.19 -12.56 -19.35
CA MET A 48 -31.36 -11.38 -19.54
C MET A 48 -31.47 -10.43 -18.33
N VAL A 49 -32.71 -10.11 -17.94
CA VAL A 49 -33.01 -9.20 -16.82
C VAL A 49 -32.47 -9.77 -15.50
N VAL A 50 -32.67 -11.07 -15.26
CA VAL A 50 -32.13 -11.76 -14.06
C VAL A 50 -30.61 -11.73 -14.04
N LEU A 51 -29.94 -12.01 -15.16
CA LEU A 51 -28.48 -12.00 -15.24
C LEU A 51 -27.89 -10.61 -15.06
N GLN A 52 -28.48 -9.59 -15.67
CA GLN A 52 -28.06 -8.20 -15.49
C GLN A 52 -28.24 -7.75 -14.03
N PHE A 53 -29.38 -8.08 -13.43
CA PHE A 53 -29.63 -7.80 -12.01
C PHE A 53 -28.63 -8.52 -11.12
N ALA A 54 -28.38 -9.81 -11.35
CA ALA A 54 -27.40 -10.60 -10.60
C ALA A 54 -26.00 -10.03 -10.72
N SER A 55 -25.59 -9.62 -11.92
CA SER A 55 -24.27 -9.03 -12.19
C SER A 55 -24.10 -7.70 -11.44
N MET A 56 -25.12 -6.85 -11.47
CA MET A 56 -25.10 -5.56 -10.78
C MET A 56 -25.12 -5.74 -9.25
N ARG A 57 -25.91 -6.70 -8.75
CA ARG A 57 -25.95 -7.07 -7.33
C ARG A 57 -24.63 -7.64 -6.83
N LEU A 58 -23.99 -8.51 -7.62
CA LEU A 58 -22.69 -9.09 -7.28
C LEU A 58 -21.61 -8.01 -7.23
N SER A 59 -21.55 -7.13 -8.24
CA SER A 59 -20.62 -6.00 -8.26
C SER A 59 -20.82 -5.09 -7.05
N PHE A 60 -22.06 -4.69 -6.75
CA PHE A 60 -22.35 -3.81 -5.62
C PHE A 60 -22.03 -4.44 -4.26
N SER A 61 -22.37 -5.71 -4.06
CA SER A 61 -22.19 -6.39 -2.76
C SER A 61 -20.77 -6.86 -2.48
N ARG A 62 -19.97 -7.15 -3.52
CA ARG A 62 -18.62 -7.71 -3.37
C ARG A 62 -17.50 -6.72 -3.68
N ASN A 63 -17.73 -5.69 -4.51
CA ASN A 63 -16.68 -4.73 -4.91
C ASN A 63 -16.80 -3.34 -4.28
N MET A 64 -17.89 -3.03 -3.57
CA MET A 64 -18.08 -1.71 -2.97
C MET A 64 -17.90 -1.78 -1.44
N PRO A 65 -17.05 -0.93 -0.84
CA PRO A 65 -16.98 -0.77 0.61
C PRO A 65 -18.32 -0.30 1.16
N ASP A 66 -18.60 -0.56 2.44
CA ASP A 66 -19.85 -0.15 3.10
C ASP A 66 -19.97 1.39 3.13
N MET A 67 -20.59 1.94 2.08
CA MET A 67 -20.63 3.38 1.79
C MET A 67 -21.67 4.15 2.62
N GLY A 68 -22.23 3.55 3.67
CA GLY A 68 -23.21 4.20 4.56
C GLY A 68 -24.34 4.93 3.81
N ASP A 69 -24.83 6.03 4.39
CA ASP A 69 -25.85 6.92 3.80
C ASP A 69 -25.27 7.94 2.80
N ASN A 70 -24.25 7.56 2.02
CA ASN A 70 -23.74 8.46 0.97
C ASN A 70 -24.78 8.60 -0.16
N PRO A 71 -25.19 9.82 -0.56
CA PRO A 71 -26.13 10.04 -1.66
C PRO A 71 -25.70 9.39 -2.98
N MET A 72 -24.39 9.24 -3.21
CA MET A 72 -23.87 8.52 -4.39
C MET A 72 -24.21 7.02 -4.36
N ALA A 73 -24.14 6.38 -3.19
CA ALA A 73 -24.48 4.96 -3.03
C ALA A 73 -25.99 4.72 -3.18
N GLN A 74 -26.82 5.65 -2.69
CA GLN A 74 -28.27 5.59 -2.85
C GLN A 74 -28.67 5.71 -4.33
N SER A 75 -28.06 6.62 -5.09
CA SER A 75 -28.30 6.76 -6.53
C SER A 75 -27.87 5.53 -7.33
N GLN A 76 -26.77 4.86 -6.96
CA GLN A 76 -26.37 3.61 -7.61
C GLN A 76 -27.32 2.46 -7.28
N ARG A 77 -27.80 2.39 -6.03
CA ARG A 77 -28.79 1.40 -5.58
C ARG A 77 -30.13 1.56 -6.30
N SER A 78 -30.61 2.79 -6.51
CA SER A 78 -31.85 3.02 -7.27
C SER A 78 -31.69 2.65 -8.74
N MET A 79 -30.56 3.01 -9.36
CA MET A 79 -30.26 2.65 -10.75
C MET A 79 -30.28 1.14 -11.01
N MET A 80 -29.86 0.34 -10.01
CA MET A 80 -29.91 -1.13 -10.07
C MET A 80 -31.32 -1.69 -10.28
N TYR A 81 -32.37 -1.00 -9.83
CA TYR A 81 -33.76 -1.43 -10.03
C TYR A 81 -34.42 -0.78 -11.25
N VAL A 82 -34.01 0.45 -11.60
CA VAL A 82 -34.55 1.17 -12.75
C VAL A 82 -34.10 0.55 -14.08
N MET A 83 -32.83 0.16 -14.21
CA MET A 83 -32.31 -0.41 -15.46
C MET A 83 -33.00 -1.73 -15.85
N PRO A 84 -33.16 -2.74 -14.97
CA PRO A 84 -33.94 -3.94 -15.26
C PRO A 84 -35.36 -3.65 -15.72
N LEU A 85 -36.02 -2.68 -15.06
CA LEU A 85 -37.39 -2.30 -15.38
C LEU A 85 -37.48 -1.69 -16.78
N MET A 86 -36.54 -0.81 -17.14
CA MET A 86 -36.42 -0.28 -18.50
C MET A 86 -36.24 -1.40 -19.54
N PHE A 87 -35.41 -2.40 -19.27
CA PHE A 87 -35.20 -3.53 -20.17
C PHE A 87 -36.44 -4.41 -20.35
N ILE A 88 -37.27 -4.57 -19.32
CA ILE A 88 -38.54 -5.29 -19.44
C ILE A 88 -39.47 -4.57 -20.41
N PHE A 89 -39.61 -3.24 -20.29
CA PHE A 89 -40.48 -2.46 -21.16
C PHE A 89 -39.92 -2.27 -22.58
N SER A 90 -38.61 -2.10 -22.72
CA SER A 90 -37.96 -1.97 -24.04
C SER A 90 -37.77 -3.32 -24.75
N GLY A 91 -37.80 -4.42 -24.01
CA GLY A 91 -37.53 -5.77 -24.51
C GLY A 91 -38.47 -6.21 -25.64
N THR A 92 -39.70 -5.69 -25.67
CA THR A 92 -40.66 -5.98 -26.75
C THR A 92 -40.24 -5.44 -28.11
N PHE A 93 -39.31 -4.49 -28.14
CA PHE A 93 -38.78 -3.87 -29.37
C PHE A 93 -37.45 -4.50 -29.82
N PHE A 94 -36.86 -5.37 -29.02
CA PHE A 94 -35.58 -6.00 -29.36
C PHE A 94 -35.78 -7.22 -30.26
N GLN A 95 -34.84 -7.37 -31.19
CA GLN A 95 -34.75 -8.56 -32.05
C GLN A 95 -34.14 -9.72 -31.25
N MET A 96 -34.48 -10.95 -31.61
CA MET A 96 -34.03 -12.14 -30.88
C MET A 96 -32.50 -12.21 -30.82
N GLY A 97 -31.81 -11.86 -31.91
CA GLY A 97 -30.35 -11.81 -31.94
C GLY A 97 -29.74 -10.90 -30.89
N VAL A 98 -30.33 -9.72 -30.64
CA VAL A 98 -29.86 -8.77 -29.62
C VAL A 98 -30.06 -9.33 -28.21
N VAL A 99 -31.21 -9.96 -27.96
CA VAL A 99 -31.50 -10.56 -26.65
C VAL A 99 -30.54 -11.72 -26.36
N ILE A 100 -30.34 -12.63 -27.30
CA ILE A 100 -29.40 -13.76 -27.15
C ILE A 100 -27.96 -13.28 -26.98
N TYR A 101 -27.53 -12.29 -27.78
CA TYR A 101 -26.22 -11.66 -27.62
C TYR A 101 -26.04 -11.14 -26.19
N THR A 102 -27.04 -10.42 -25.69
CA THR A 102 -26.95 -9.77 -24.37
C THR A 102 -26.98 -10.79 -23.23
N VAL A 103 -27.80 -11.83 -23.33
CA VAL A 103 -27.80 -12.96 -22.38
C VAL A 103 -26.42 -13.61 -22.33
N THR A 104 -25.85 -13.93 -23.51
CA THR A 104 -24.55 -14.59 -23.63
C THR A 104 -23.43 -13.73 -23.05
N ALA A 105 -23.42 -12.42 -23.39
CA ALA A 105 -22.46 -11.47 -22.84
C ALA A 105 -22.59 -11.33 -21.32
N SER A 106 -23.82 -11.35 -20.79
CA SER A 106 -24.07 -11.26 -19.34
C SER A 106 -23.59 -12.52 -18.60
N PHE A 107 -23.79 -13.70 -19.18
CA PHE A 107 -23.22 -14.95 -18.64
C PHE A 107 -21.69 -14.90 -18.57
N TRP A 108 -21.05 -14.44 -19.65
CA TRP A 108 -19.61 -14.27 -19.69
C TRP A 108 -19.12 -13.26 -18.64
N ALA A 109 -19.77 -12.10 -18.54
CA ALA A 109 -19.45 -11.09 -17.55
C ALA A 109 -19.60 -11.60 -16.11
N LEU A 110 -20.65 -12.38 -15.84
CA LEU A 110 -20.83 -13.02 -14.54
C LEU A 110 -19.70 -14.02 -14.25
N GLY A 111 -19.35 -14.87 -15.21
CA GLY A 111 -18.23 -15.81 -15.09
C GLY A 111 -16.90 -15.10 -14.82
N GLN A 112 -16.62 -14.04 -15.57
CA GLN A 112 -15.44 -13.20 -15.36
C GLN A 112 -15.45 -12.57 -13.97
N SER A 113 -16.57 -12.01 -13.52
CA SER A 113 -16.68 -11.37 -12.21
C SER A 113 -16.47 -12.36 -11.05
N LEU A 114 -17.01 -13.57 -11.15
CA LEU A 114 -16.80 -14.62 -10.16
C LEU A 114 -15.34 -15.07 -10.11
N TRP A 115 -14.70 -15.21 -11.27
CA TRP A 115 -13.28 -15.52 -11.36
C TRP A 115 -12.43 -14.40 -10.76
N THR A 116 -12.71 -13.14 -11.08
CA THR A 116 -11.99 -11.98 -10.55
C THR A 116 -12.14 -11.86 -9.04
N ILE A 117 -13.35 -11.97 -8.47
CA ILE A 117 -13.56 -11.92 -7.01
C ILE A 117 -12.77 -13.02 -6.29
N LYS A 118 -12.63 -14.19 -6.91
CA LYS A 118 -11.89 -15.33 -6.34
C LYS A 118 -10.37 -15.19 -6.46
N VAL A 119 -9.87 -14.60 -7.55
CA VAL A 119 -8.43 -14.53 -7.86
C VAL A 119 -7.80 -13.20 -7.44
N MET A 120 -8.53 -12.10 -7.52
CA MET A 120 -8.11 -10.74 -7.18
C MET A 120 -9.22 -10.05 -6.37
N PRO A 121 -9.45 -10.46 -5.11
CA PRO A 121 -10.46 -9.82 -4.27
C PRO A 121 -10.12 -8.35 -4.05
N THR A 122 -11.11 -7.48 -4.21
CA THR A 122 -10.94 -6.04 -4.02
C THR A 122 -10.51 -5.75 -2.57
N PRO A 123 -9.42 -5.00 -2.34
CA PRO A 123 -8.98 -4.66 -0.98
C PRO A 123 -10.11 -3.97 -0.21
N GLY A 124 -10.37 -4.43 1.02
CA GLY A 124 -11.46 -3.90 1.87
C GLY A 124 -12.85 -4.50 1.60
N SER A 125 -13.00 -5.43 0.66
CA SER A 125 -14.23 -6.23 0.52
C SER A 125 -14.33 -7.33 1.59
N PRO A 126 -15.54 -7.82 1.90
CA PRO A 126 -15.71 -9.00 2.78
C PRO A 126 -14.93 -10.23 2.29
N ALA A 127 -14.84 -10.41 0.96
CA ALA A 127 -14.07 -11.50 0.37
C ALA A 127 -12.56 -11.39 0.67
N TYR A 128 -12.03 -10.17 0.72
CA TYR A 128 -10.65 -9.93 1.15
C TYR A 128 -10.46 -10.23 2.63
N ALA A 129 -11.43 -9.85 3.49
CA ALA A 129 -11.38 -10.13 4.92
C ALA A 129 -11.37 -11.63 5.23
N ASP A 130 -12.21 -12.42 4.55
CA ASP A 130 -12.26 -13.87 4.70
C ASP A 130 -10.94 -14.53 4.25
N LEU A 131 -10.38 -14.07 3.13
CA LEU A 131 -9.08 -14.54 2.62
C LEU A 131 -7.95 -14.19 3.59
N LEU A 132 -7.94 -12.96 4.10
CA LEU A 132 -6.95 -12.47 5.07
C LEU A 132 -6.99 -13.32 6.34
N ALA A 133 -8.18 -13.53 6.91
CA ALA A 133 -8.35 -14.34 8.12
C ALA A 133 -7.92 -15.80 7.90
N SER A 134 -8.27 -16.40 6.75
CA SER A 134 -7.86 -17.76 6.40
C SER A 134 -6.34 -17.89 6.26
N ARG A 135 -5.70 -16.93 5.60
CA ARG A 135 -4.24 -16.89 5.41
C ARG A 135 -3.50 -16.63 6.72
N GLU A 136 -4.00 -15.70 7.52
CA GLU A 136 -3.47 -15.38 8.85
C GLU A 136 -3.50 -16.62 9.74
N ALA A 137 -4.65 -17.31 9.82
CA ALA A 137 -4.80 -18.53 10.60
C ALA A 137 -3.81 -19.62 10.15
N GLY A 138 -3.76 -19.88 8.83
CA GLY A 138 -2.84 -20.88 8.27
C GLY A 138 -1.37 -20.54 8.44
N TYR A 139 -0.99 -19.26 8.50
CA TYR A 139 0.38 -18.85 8.81
C TYR A 139 0.68 -19.02 10.31
N GLN A 140 -0.20 -18.51 11.16
CA GLN A 140 0.00 -18.51 12.62
C GLN A 140 0.02 -19.92 13.21
N GLU A 141 -0.71 -20.87 12.62
CA GLU A 141 -0.79 -22.27 13.08
C GLU A 141 0.59 -22.92 13.19
N TRP A 142 1.44 -22.78 12.16
CA TRP A 142 2.81 -23.32 12.19
C TRP A 142 3.82 -22.31 12.73
N ALA A 143 3.62 -21.01 12.48
CA ALA A 143 4.63 -19.99 12.79
C ALA A 143 4.72 -19.72 14.29
N LYS A 144 3.60 -19.71 15.03
CA LYS A 144 3.61 -19.50 16.49
C LYS A 144 4.49 -20.51 17.23
N PRO A 145 4.29 -21.83 17.11
CA PRO A 145 5.15 -22.80 17.80
C PRO A 145 6.59 -22.76 17.28
N TYR A 146 6.80 -22.46 16.00
CA TYR A 146 8.14 -22.32 15.43
C TYR A 146 8.92 -21.16 16.09
N PHE A 147 8.31 -19.97 16.18
CA PHE A 147 8.96 -18.81 16.78
C PHE A 147 9.11 -18.91 18.30
N GLN A 148 8.25 -19.67 18.99
CA GLN A 148 8.47 -19.98 20.41
C GLN A 148 9.74 -20.80 20.65
N ASN A 149 10.04 -21.76 19.77
CA ASN A 149 11.27 -22.54 19.85
C ASN A 149 12.50 -21.68 19.51
N TYR A 150 12.40 -20.86 18.46
CA TYR A 150 13.44 -19.89 18.12
C TYR A 150 13.71 -18.91 19.27
N ASP A 151 12.68 -18.34 19.89
CA ASP A 151 12.82 -17.39 21.01
C ASP A 151 13.51 -18.06 22.21
N ARG A 152 13.24 -19.35 22.45
CA ARG A 152 13.91 -20.13 23.51
C ARG A 152 15.40 -20.35 23.21
N GLU A 153 15.73 -20.73 21.98
CA GLU A 153 17.12 -20.94 21.54
C GLU A 153 17.90 -19.61 21.57
N ARG A 154 17.28 -18.53 21.11
CA ARG A 154 17.82 -17.16 21.16
C ARG A 154 18.01 -16.66 22.58
N ALA A 155 17.11 -16.99 23.52
CA ALA A 155 17.28 -16.65 24.93
C ALA A 155 18.45 -17.40 25.58
N ALA A 156 18.74 -18.63 25.16
CA ALA A 156 19.87 -19.42 25.65
C ALA A 156 21.24 -18.86 25.19
N LEU A 157 21.28 -18.13 24.07
CA LEU A 157 22.49 -17.54 23.51
C LEU A 157 22.89 -16.18 24.15
N GLY A 158 22.04 -15.59 25.01
CA GLY A 158 22.34 -14.33 25.70
C GLY A 158 22.00 -13.05 24.91
N VAL A 159 22.32 -11.88 25.48
CA VAL A 159 21.86 -10.55 25.00
C VAL A 159 22.85 -9.85 24.07
N ALA A 160 24.05 -10.39 23.87
CA ALA A 160 25.06 -9.76 23.03
C ALA A 160 24.60 -9.78 21.55
N GLY A 161 24.10 -8.65 21.06
CA GLY A 161 23.59 -8.48 19.68
C GLY A 161 24.65 -8.57 18.58
N SER A 162 25.86 -9.03 18.91
CA SER A 162 26.99 -9.22 17.99
C SER A 162 27.66 -10.58 18.22
N ASP A 163 27.00 -11.51 18.92
CA ASP A 163 27.50 -12.88 19.05
C ASP A 163 27.32 -13.60 17.70
N PRO A 164 28.40 -14.12 17.08
CA PRO A 164 28.34 -14.87 15.82
C PRO A 164 27.32 -16.01 15.84
N ARG A 165 27.05 -16.61 17.02
CA ARG A 165 26.07 -17.70 17.18
C ARG A 165 24.63 -17.24 16.95
N VAL A 166 24.31 -15.99 17.27
CA VAL A 166 22.98 -15.41 17.04
C VAL A 166 22.79 -15.11 15.56
N GLU A 167 23.83 -14.67 14.87
CA GLU A 167 23.81 -14.48 13.42
C GLU A 167 23.62 -15.81 12.68
N GLU A 168 24.37 -16.85 13.05
CA GLU A 168 24.21 -18.20 12.50
C GLU A 168 22.79 -18.76 12.71
N LEU A 169 22.23 -18.58 13.92
CA LEU A 169 20.85 -18.97 14.22
C LEU A 169 19.86 -18.22 13.32
N ASN A 170 20.05 -16.92 13.12
CA ASN A 170 19.17 -16.11 12.27
C ASN A 170 19.22 -16.54 10.81
N GLU A 171 20.42 -16.84 10.26
CA GLU A 171 20.58 -17.29 8.88
C GLU A 171 19.93 -18.65 8.64
N ARG A 172 20.16 -19.62 9.55
CA ARG A 172 19.53 -20.94 9.49
C ARG A 172 18.00 -20.83 9.53
N THR A 173 17.49 -20.02 10.45
CA THR A 173 16.04 -19.78 10.61
C THR A 173 15.47 -19.11 9.37
N LEU A 174 16.14 -18.11 8.81
CA LEU A 174 15.70 -17.40 7.63
C LEU A 174 15.59 -18.31 6.39
N ALA A 175 16.56 -19.20 6.19
CA ALA A 175 16.54 -20.15 5.08
C ALA A 175 15.28 -21.05 5.13
N GLU A 176 14.95 -21.56 6.32
CA GLU A 176 13.76 -22.38 6.52
C GLU A 176 12.46 -21.55 6.36
N LEU A 177 12.42 -20.35 6.95
CA LEU A 177 11.28 -19.44 6.89
C LEU A 177 10.92 -19.06 5.46
N ARG A 178 11.89 -18.74 4.59
CA ARG A 178 11.63 -18.41 3.18
C ARG A 178 10.88 -19.52 2.45
N SER A 179 11.23 -20.77 2.71
CA SER A 179 10.56 -21.92 2.10
C SER A 179 9.11 -22.08 2.56
N LYS A 180 8.85 -21.87 3.87
CA LYS A 180 7.51 -21.97 4.47
C LYS A 180 6.63 -20.77 4.10
N ALA A 181 7.20 -19.58 4.10
CA ALA A 181 6.55 -18.34 3.68
C ALA A 181 6.07 -18.42 2.22
N LYS A 182 6.94 -18.87 1.30
CA LYS A 182 6.58 -19.05 -0.11
C LYS A 182 5.40 -20.01 -0.31
N LYS A 183 5.34 -21.11 0.45
CA LYS A 183 4.19 -22.05 0.42
C LYS A 183 2.89 -21.37 0.84
N GLN A 184 2.95 -20.45 1.79
CA GLN A 184 1.79 -19.69 2.27
C GLN A 184 1.49 -18.42 1.46
N ARG A 185 2.21 -18.17 0.36
CA ARG A 185 2.16 -16.92 -0.43
C ARG A 185 2.43 -15.66 0.40
N VAL A 186 3.29 -15.80 1.40
CA VAL A 186 3.86 -14.65 2.10
C VAL A 186 5.08 -14.20 1.32
N ALA A 187 5.15 -12.91 1.02
CA ALA A 187 6.22 -12.35 0.24
C ALA A 187 7.57 -12.49 0.95
N SER A 188 8.61 -12.77 0.15
CA SER A 188 9.95 -13.08 0.63
C SER A 188 11.04 -12.19 0.02
N ASP A 189 10.65 -11.19 -0.77
CA ASP A 189 11.56 -10.30 -1.49
C ASP A 189 11.96 -9.09 -0.63
N PHE A 190 12.75 -9.36 0.41
CA PHE A 190 13.21 -8.34 1.35
C PHE A 190 14.32 -7.47 0.74
N PRO A 191 14.39 -6.16 1.08
CA PRO A 191 15.49 -5.31 0.68
C PRO A 191 16.85 -5.91 1.07
N ALA A 192 17.83 -5.84 0.17
CA ALA A 192 19.19 -6.34 0.43
C ALA A 192 19.89 -5.63 1.61
N SER A 193 19.41 -4.46 2.01
CA SER A 193 19.91 -3.70 3.17
C SER A 193 19.45 -4.24 4.52
N MET A 194 18.46 -5.15 4.56
CA MET A 194 18.00 -5.76 5.81
C MET A 194 18.88 -6.95 6.22
N THR A 195 19.19 -7.02 7.51
CA THR A 195 19.92 -8.15 8.09
C THR A 195 19.01 -9.38 8.25
N ALA A 196 19.61 -10.57 8.36
CA ALA A 196 18.85 -11.80 8.61
C ALA A 196 17.98 -11.71 9.88
N GLY A 197 18.50 -11.11 10.95
CA GLY A 197 17.76 -10.91 12.19
C GLY A 197 16.58 -9.95 12.06
N GLU A 198 16.71 -8.88 11.28
CA GLU A 198 15.58 -7.98 10.98
C GLU A 198 14.49 -8.70 10.18
N ILE A 199 14.87 -9.49 9.17
CA ILE A 199 13.90 -10.27 8.37
C ILE A 199 13.19 -11.32 9.23
N VAL A 200 13.93 -12.05 10.07
CA VAL A 200 13.35 -13.01 11.04
C VAL A 200 12.38 -12.30 11.99
N THR A 201 12.71 -11.09 12.43
CA THR A 201 11.83 -10.27 13.29
C THR A 201 10.55 -9.87 12.56
N VAL A 202 10.61 -9.54 11.27
CA VAL A 202 9.42 -9.27 10.48
C VAL A 202 8.51 -10.50 10.44
N TYR A 203 9.02 -11.67 10.06
CA TYR A 203 8.22 -12.91 10.06
C TYR A 203 7.67 -13.27 11.45
N ARG A 204 8.45 -13.03 12.51
CA ARG A 204 8.00 -13.23 13.91
C ARG A 204 6.82 -12.31 14.25
N ASN A 205 6.85 -11.07 13.81
CA ASN A 205 5.74 -10.13 14.00
C ASN A 205 4.49 -10.60 13.24
N LEU A 206 4.64 -11.13 12.02
CA LEU A 206 3.50 -11.73 11.30
C LEU A 206 2.87 -12.92 12.06
N ALA A 207 3.65 -13.66 12.84
CA ALA A 207 3.15 -14.81 13.60
C ALA A 207 2.36 -14.41 14.86
N THR A 208 2.59 -13.20 15.37
CA THR A 208 2.07 -12.76 16.67
C THR A 208 1.07 -11.62 16.57
N GLN A 209 1.20 -10.75 15.58
CA GLN A 209 0.34 -9.61 15.35
C GLN A 209 -0.78 -9.96 14.37
N LYS A 210 -1.95 -9.33 14.58
CA LYS A 210 -3.08 -9.44 13.66
C LYS A 210 -2.74 -8.78 12.33
N TRP A 211 -3.09 -9.43 11.23
CA TRP A 211 -2.81 -8.90 9.90
C TRP A 211 -3.82 -7.80 9.54
N THR A 212 -3.31 -6.65 9.09
CA THR A 212 -4.15 -5.56 8.55
C THR A 212 -4.29 -5.64 7.04
N THR A 213 -3.27 -6.18 6.37
CA THR A 213 -3.20 -6.42 4.93
C THR A 213 -2.53 -7.76 4.68
N LEU A 214 -2.79 -8.36 3.53
CA LEU A 214 -2.06 -9.54 3.08
C LEU A 214 -0.57 -9.19 2.96
N PRO A 215 0.34 -10.04 3.47
CA PRO A 215 1.77 -9.85 3.34
C PRO A 215 2.22 -10.35 1.96
N ASP A 216 1.78 -9.63 0.93
CA ASP A 216 2.08 -9.84 -0.48
C ASP A 216 3.13 -8.82 -1.00
N GLU A 217 3.31 -8.77 -2.31
CA GLU A 217 4.26 -7.85 -2.96
C GLU A 217 3.95 -6.37 -2.69
N GLN A 218 2.66 -5.99 -2.59
CA GLN A 218 2.27 -4.61 -2.31
C GLN A 218 2.63 -4.23 -0.87
N TRP A 219 2.42 -5.15 0.07
CA TRP A 219 2.88 -4.97 1.44
C TRP A 219 4.41 -4.85 1.51
N MET A 220 5.16 -5.62 0.71
CA MET A 220 6.62 -5.51 0.62
C MET A 220 7.08 -4.14 0.10
N HIS A 221 6.42 -3.56 -0.89
CA HIS A 221 6.74 -2.19 -1.34
C HIS A 221 6.60 -1.15 -0.23
N GLY A 222 5.64 -1.32 0.69
CA GLY A 222 5.54 -0.49 1.88
C GLY A 222 6.74 -0.64 2.80
N LEU A 223 7.20 -1.88 3.00
CA LEU A 223 8.38 -2.20 3.81
C LEU A 223 9.66 -1.66 3.19
N THR A 224 9.88 -1.84 1.88
CA THR A 224 11.07 -1.34 1.18
C THR A 224 11.17 0.17 1.31
N LEU A 225 10.06 0.89 1.09
CA LEU A 225 10.00 2.34 1.20
C LEU A 225 10.24 2.82 2.63
N ALA A 226 9.78 2.07 3.65
CA ALA A 226 10.07 2.38 5.05
C ALA A 226 11.56 2.17 5.38
N VAL A 227 12.19 1.12 4.85
CA VAL A 227 13.63 0.85 5.02
C VAL A 227 14.46 1.92 4.33
N GLU A 228 14.14 2.29 3.09
CA GLU A 228 14.79 3.39 2.37
C GLU A 228 14.70 4.71 3.13
N LYS A 229 13.52 5.06 3.65
CA LYS A 229 13.34 6.26 4.48
C LYS A 229 14.17 6.22 5.76
N ARG A 230 14.28 5.05 6.41
CA ARG A 230 15.11 4.86 7.61
C ARG A 230 16.58 5.07 7.29
N LEU A 231 17.06 4.49 6.19
CA LEU A 231 18.45 4.64 5.72
C LEU A 231 18.77 6.09 5.37
N ALA A 232 17.93 6.75 4.57
CA ALA A 232 18.11 8.16 4.22
C ALA A 232 18.14 9.07 5.45
N LYS A 233 17.30 8.79 6.47
CA LYS A 233 17.33 9.52 7.74
C LYS A 233 18.61 9.28 8.53
N GLN A 234 19.11 8.04 8.52
CA GLN A 234 20.36 7.67 9.19
C GLN A 234 21.55 8.37 8.53
N GLU A 235 21.65 8.34 7.20
CA GLU A 235 22.68 9.04 6.44
C GLU A 235 22.63 10.56 6.66
N ALA A 236 21.44 11.17 6.59
CA ALA A 236 21.28 12.59 6.87
C ALA A 236 21.70 12.95 8.30
N SER A 237 21.44 12.06 9.28
CA SER A 237 21.90 12.26 10.66
C SER A 237 23.42 12.14 10.80
N ALA A 238 24.04 11.20 10.09
CA ALA A 238 25.50 11.02 10.06
C ALA A 238 26.19 12.23 9.42
N GLN A 239 25.69 12.71 8.27
CA GLN A 239 26.16 13.92 7.61
C GLN A 239 26.06 15.15 8.54
N ARG A 240 24.93 15.29 9.25
CA ARG A 240 24.76 16.36 10.24
C ARG A 240 25.75 16.25 11.40
N ALA A 241 26.00 15.05 11.90
CA ALA A 241 26.97 14.81 12.97
C ALA A 241 28.41 15.11 12.53
N GLU A 242 28.75 14.77 11.28
CA GLU A 242 30.04 15.06 10.68
C GLU A 242 30.25 16.57 10.48
N LEU A 243 29.25 17.27 9.93
CA LEU A 243 29.28 18.73 9.81
C LEU A 243 29.42 19.40 11.18
N GLN A 244 28.71 18.92 12.21
CA GLN A 244 28.88 19.41 13.58
C GLN A 244 30.28 19.13 14.14
N LYS A 245 30.89 17.99 13.80
CA LYS A 245 32.28 17.69 14.16
C LYS A 245 33.25 18.66 13.48
N GLN A 246 33.13 18.85 12.17
CA GLN A 246 33.96 19.82 11.42
C GLN A 246 33.82 21.25 11.96
N VAL A 247 32.60 21.69 12.32
CA VAL A 247 32.38 23.00 12.94
C VAL A 247 33.02 23.08 14.33
N ARG A 248 32.97 22.01 15.13
CA ARG A 248 33.65 21.96 16.43
C ARG A 248 35.17 22.05 16.27
N ASP A 249 35.73 21.28 15.35
CA ASP A 249 37.18 21.24 15.08
C ASP A 249 37.68 22.58 14.53
N ARG A 250 36.89 23.24 13.67
CA ARG A 250 37.19 24.59 13.19
C ARG A 250 37.20 25.61 14.33
N ARG A 251 36.21 25.56 15.23
CA ARG A 251 36.14 26.46 16.40
C ARG A 251 37.28 26.24 17.37
N THR A 252 37.76 25.01 17.54
CA THR A 252 38.94 24.74 18.39
C THR A 252 40.20 25.32 17.77
N LEU A 253 40.41 25.15 16.47
CA LEU A 253 41.55 25.74 15.75
C LEU A 253 41.53 27.28 15.80
N GLU A 254 40.37 27.91 15.60
CA GLU A 254 40.22 29.38 15.72
C GLU A 254 40.53 29.88 17.13
N ARG A 255 40.20 29.12 18.18
CA ARG A 255 40.55 29.47 19.57
C ARG A 255 42.04 29.32 19.85
N GLU A 256 42.67 28.27 19.33
CA GLU A 256 44.11 28.05 19.47
C GLU A 256 44.92 29.12 18.73
N SER A 257 44.52 29.49 17.52
CA SER A 257 45.17 30.56 16.76
C SER A 257 44.99 31.92 17.42
N ALA A 258 43.79 32.23 17.95
CA ALA A 258 43.56 33.46 18.71
C ALA A 258 44.41 33.51 20.00
N LYS A 259 44.54 32.37 20.70
CA LYS A 259 45.38 32.28 21.91
C LYS A 259 46.86 32.45 21.58
N ALA A 260 47.35 31.83 20.50
CA ALA A 260 48.72 32.01 20.01
C ALA A 260 49.00 33.46 19.58
N SER A 261 48.06 34.09 18.86
CA SER A 261 48.16 35.50 18.48
C SER A 261 48.18 36.43 19.71
N SER A 262 47.34 36.18 20.72
CA SER A 262 47.37 36.96 21.97
C SER A 262 48.66 36.79 22.76
N LYS A 263 49.26 35.59 22.75
CA LYS A 263 50.52 35.29 23.42
C LYS A 263 51.70 36.00 22.73
N ASN A 264 51.74 35.97 21.41
CA ASN A 264 52.72 36.73 20.63
C ASN A 264 52.55 38.24 20.80
N ALA A 265 51.30 38.74 20.92
CA ALA A 265 51.04 40.14 21.20
C ALA A 265 51.49 40.57 22.61
N SER A 266 51.34 39.70 23.62
CA SER A 266 51.87 39.97 24.97
C SER A 266 53.40 39.92 25.04
N GLU A 267 54.04 38.99 24.33
CA GLU A 267 55.52 38.89 24.27
C GLU A 267 56.13 40.05 23.45
N ALA A 268 55.43 40.55 22.43
CA ALA A 268 55.82 41.76 21.69
C ALA A 268 55.62 43.05 22.52
N SER A 269 54.62 43.11 23.41
CA SER A 269 54.45 44.25 24.32
C SER A 269 55.45 44.27 25.48
N ASP A 270 55.99 43.11 25.88
CA ASP A 270 57.05 43.04 26.91
C ASP A 270 58.44 43.40 26.37
N SER A 271 58.62 43.46 25.05
CA SER A 271 59.90 43.78 24.41
C SER A 271 59.98 45.20 23.83
N ALA A 272 58.88 45.96 23.83
CA ALA A 272 58.85 47.36 23.42
C ALA A 272 58.00 48.19 24.39
N SER A 273 58.66 49.10 25.12
CA SER A 273 58.15 50.14 26.02
C SER A 273 58.00 49.78 27.51
N GLY A 274 58.90 50.36 28.32
CA GLY A 274 58.53 50.77 29.67
C GLY A 274 57.63 51.99 29.59
N HIS A 275 56.36 51.87 30.00
CA HIS A 275 55.60 52.94 30.68
C HIS A 275 54.28 52.42 31.27
N GLY A 276 54.15 52.52 32.60
CA GLY A 276 52.89 52.76 33.31
C GLY A 276 51.84 51.64 33.34
N SER A 277 52.09 50.57 34.11
CA SER A 277 50.98 49.78 34.66
C SER A 277 50.15 50.69 35.59
N LEU A 278 48.86 50.86 35.28
CA LEU A 278 47.92 51.51 36.19
C LEU A 278 47.92 50.72 37.51
N SER A 279 48.16 51.39 38.63
CA SER A 279 48.20 50.74 39.94
C SER A 279 46.88 50.00 40.21
N ALA A 280 46.94 48.90 40.95
CA ALA A 280 45.78 48.06 41.24
C ALA A 280 44.59 48.87 41.82
N GLU A 281 44.88 49.94 42.56
CA GLU A 281 43.88 50.85 43.13
C GLU A 281 43.13 51.68 42.07
N GLU A 282 43.82 52.12 41.01
CA GLU A 282 43.24 52.88 39.89
C GLU A 282 42.25 52.00 39.09
N ILE A 283 42.59 50.72 38.93
CA ILE A 283 41.74 49.73 38.25
C ILE A 283 40.50 49.43 39.09
N GLU A 284 40.65 49.35 40.42
CA GLU A 284 39.55 49.07 41.32
C GLU A 284 38.57 50.25 41.42
N ARG A 285 39.07 51.49 41.47
CA ARG A 285 38.23 52.71 41.38
C ARG A 285 37.40 52.73 40.10
N ARG A 286 38.00 52.44 38.95
CA ARG A 286 37.28 52.38 37.66
C ARG A 286 36.24 51.25 37.61
N ARG A 287 36.48 50.10 38.25
CA ARG A 287 35.48 49.03 38.36
C ARG A 287 34.29 49.45 39.24
N ILE A 288 34.56 50.17 40.33
CA ILE A 288 33.52 50.69 41.23
C ILE A 288 32.68 51.75 40.51
N GLU A 289 33.30 52.66 39.75
CA GLU A 289 32.58 53.65 38.94
C GLU A 289 31.71 53.01 37.87
N ARG A 290 32.19 52.00 37.15
CA ARG A 290 31.39 51.26 36.16
C ARG A 290 30.21 50.53 36.80
N ARG A 291 30.39 49.96 38.00
CA ARG A 291 29.28 49.36 38.77
C ARG A 291 28.26 50.42 39.22
N LYS A 292 28.70 51.60 39.61
CA LYS A 292 27.83 52.73 39.99
C LYS A 292 27.06 53.29 38.79
N ALA A 293 27.71 53.40 37.63
CA ALA A 293 27.09 53.83 36.37
C ALA A 293 26.02 52.85 35.88
N ARG A 294 26.28 51.54 35.96
CA ARG A 294 25.28 50.50 35.64
C ARG A 294 24.06 50.55 36.57
N ARG A 295 24.26 50.82 37.87
CA ARG A 295 23.16 51.00 38.83
C ARG A 295 22.34 52.28 38.58
N ARG A 296 22.94 53.34 38.02
CA ARG A 296 22.21 54.56 37.63
C ARG A 296 21.45 54.40 36.30
N GLY A 297 21.97 53.61 35.35
CA GLY A 297 21.30 53.32 34.08
C GLY A 297 20.07 52.42 34.21
N ASN A 298 19.99 51.60 35.27
CA ASN A 298 18.88 50.67 35.52
C ASN A 298 17.75 51.28 36.37
N LYS A 299 17.70 52.62 36.53
CA LYS A 299 16.72 53.35 37.34
C LYS A 299 16.04 54.50 36.56
N ARG A 300 15.97 54.40 35.23
CA ARG A 300 15.09 55.20 34.37
C ARG A 300 14.20 54.26 33.58
#